data_AF-A0A5B7HGN7-F1
#
_entry.id   AF-A0A5B7HGN7-F1
#
_cell.length_a   1.000
_cell.length_b   1.000
_cell.length_c   1.000
_cell.angle_alpha   90.00
_cell.angle_beta   90.00
_cell.angle_gamma   90.00
#
_symmetry.space_group_name_H-M   'P 1'
#
loop_
_entity.id
_entity.type
_entity.pdbx_description
1 polymer ?
#
loop_
_entity_poly.entity_id
_entity_poly.type
_entity_poly.pdbx_seq_one_letter_code
_entity_poly.pdbx_strand_id
1 'polypeptide(L)'
;MCVPIYLSEISVTAVRGSITLFYYFFYGVGFAVGPLVGGGFATVTKGWRYMAAIGSFMSLVQFIFFFFVPESPRWLISKGR
;
A
#
# COMPACT_ATOMS: atom_id res chain seq x y z
N MET A 1 -7.90 1.90 -6.34
CA MET A 1 -8.98 2.55 -5.57
C MET A 1 -9.80 1.57 -4.70
N CYS A 2 -9.24 0.41 -4.28
CA CYS A 2 -9.98 -0.57 -3.46
C CYS A 2 -9.58 -0.56 -1.97
N VAL A 3 -8.37 -0.09 -1.64
CA VAL A 3 -7.81 -0.12 -0.26
C VAL A 3 -8.58 0.73 0.75
N PRO A 4 -8.92 2.02 0.50
CA PRO A 4 -9.68 2.81 1.47
C PRO A 4 -11.12 2.30 1.65
N ILE A 5 -11.70 1.68 0.61
CA ILE A 5 -13.01 1.03 0.68
C ILE A 5 -12.93 -0.17 1.63
N TYR A 6 -11.97 -1.06 1.39
CA TYR A 6 -11.72 -2.22 2.25
C TYR A 6 -11.46 -1.82 3.72
N LEU A 7 -10.60 -0.81 3.95
CA LEU A 7 -10.34 -0.28 5.30
C LEU A 7 -11.61 0.28 5.95
N SER A 8 -12.47 0.93 5.18
CA SER A 8 -13.75 1.47 5.67
C SER A 8 -14.78 0.38 6.03
N GLU A 9 -14.63 -0.82 5.46
CA GLU A 9 -15.51 -1.96 5.73
C GLU A 9 -15.11 -2.77 6.96
N ILE A 10 -13.82 -2.76 7.32
CA ILE A 10 -13.28 -3.52 8.46
C ILE A 10 -13.11 -2.65 9.71
N SER A 11 -12.99 -1.33 9.55
CA SER A 11 -12.78 -0.43 10.68
C SER A 11 -14.04 -0.21 11.52
N VAL A 12 -13.86 -0.21 12.84
CA VAL A 12 -14.89 0.20 13.80
C VAL A 12 -15.19 1.70 13.61
N THR A 13 -16.47 2.07 13.65
CA THR A 13 -16.97 3.42 13.31
C THR A 13 -16.23 4.57 14.00
N ALA A 14 -15.76 4.35 15.23
CA ALA A 14 -15.03 5.34 16.02
C ALA A 14 -13.61 5.66 15.50
N VAL A 15 -12.93 4.71 14.86
CA VAL A 15 -11.50 4.82 14.46
C VAL A 15 -11.28 4.85 12.95
N ARG A 16 -12.35 4.75 12.16
CA ARG A 16 -12.33 4.76 10.69
C ARG A 16 -11.54 5.94 10.11
N GLY A 17 -11.70 7.13 10.70
CA GLY A 17 -10.97 8.33 10.31
C GLY A 17 -9.46 8.19 10.51
N SER A 18 -9.03 7.73 11.68
CA SER A 18 -7.61 7.54 12.01
C SER A 18 -6.95 6.48 11.13
N ILE A 19 -7.63 5.36 10.87
CA ILE A 19 -7.12 4.29 10.00
C ILE A 19 -6.94 4.78 8.55
N THR A 20 -7.91 5.56 8.05
CA THR A 20 -7.86 6.15 6.72
C THR A 20 -6.73 7.17 6.61
N LEU A 21 -6.57 8.02 7.63
CA LEU A 21 -5.47 8.99 7.71
C LEU A 21 -4.12 8.28 7.73
N PHE A 22 -4.00 7.18 8.47
CA PHE A 22 -2.78 6.37 8.54
C PHE A 22 -2.42 5.83 7.15
N TYR A 23 -3.39 5.28 6.41
CA TYR A 23 -3.17 4.85 5.02
C TYR A 23 -2.63 5.99 4.14
N TYR A 24 -3.25 7.17 4.19
CA TYR A 24 -2.79 8.32 3.42
C TYR A 24 -1.43 8.83 3.87
N PHE A 25 -1.09 8.72 5.15
CA PHE A 25 0.23 9.07 5.66
C PHE A 25 1.31 8.18 5.05
N PHE A 26 1.15 6.86 5.07
CA PHE A 26 2.11 5.95 4.43
C PHE A 26 2.18 6.13 2.92
N TYR A 27 1.05 6.41 2.27
CA TYR A 27 1.02 6.76 0.86
C TYR A 27 1.86 8.01 0.57
N GLY A 28 1.71 9.06 1.38
CA GLY A 28 2.51 10.28 1.29
C GLY A 28 4.00 10.04 1.52
N VAL A 29 4.36 9.21 2.49
CA VAL A 29 5.76 8.80 2.73
C VAL A 29 6.34 8.11 1.49
N GLY A 30 5.63 7.15 0.91
CA GLY A 30 6.07 6.48 -0.33
C GLY A 30 6.25 7.46 -1.49
N PHE A 31 5.34 8.42 -1.63
CA PHE A 31 5.44 9.47 -2.64
C PHE A 31 6.66 10.38 -2.42
N ALA A 32 7.04 10.66 -1.18
CA ALA A 32 8.24 11.44 -0.86
C ALA A 32 9.54 10.64 -1.06
N VAL A 33 9.55 9.35 -0.71
CA VAL A 33 10.73 8.48 -0.81
C VAL A 33 11.07 8.15 -2.26
N GLY A 34 10.08 8.01 -3.15
CA GLY A 34 10.30 7.69 -4.56
C GLY A 34 11.28 8.64 -5.27
N PRO A 35 11.05 9.97 -5.25
CA PRO A 35 11.97 10.96 -5.81
C PRO A 35 13.33 11.00 -5.11
N LEU A 36 13.41 10.73 -3.80
CA LEU A 36 14.68 10.69 -3.07
C LEU A 36 15.57 9.54 -3.56
N VAL A 37 14.99 8.35 -3.71
CA VAL A 37 15.66 7.19 -4.33
C VAL A 37 16.00 7.49 -5.79
N GLY A 38 15.08 8.14 -6.52
CA GLY A 38 15.28 8.62 -7.88
C GLY A 38 16.50 9.55 -8.02
N GLY A 39 16.64 10.52 -7.12
CA GLY A 39 17.78 11.44 -7.09
C GLY A 39 19.09 10.74 -6.74
N GLY A 40 19.06 9.82 -5.78
CA GLY A 40 20.25 9.08 -5.34
C GLY A 40 20.85 8.16 -6.42
N PHE A 41 20.03 7.60 -7.29
CA PHE A 41 20.48 6.75 -8.41
C PHE A 41 20.59 7.51 -9.75
N ALA A 42 20.42 8.84 -9.76
CA ALA A 42 20.43 9.65 -10.98
C ALA A 42 21.81 9.67 -11.68
N THR A 43 22.90 9.56 -10.93
CA THR A 43 24.28 9.60 -11.44
C THR A 43 24.85 8.21 -11.75
N VAL A 44 24.11 7.14 -11.46
CA VAL A 44 24.56 5.75 -11.64
C VAL A 44 24.24 5.26 -13.05
N THR A 45 25.22 4.66 -13.74
CA THR A 45 24.99 4.04 -15.05
C THR A 45 23.96 2.92 -14.93
N LYS A 46 22.84 3.02 -15.68
CA LYS A 46 21.66 2.14 -15.57
C LYS A 46 20.92 2.22 -14.21
N GLY A 47 21.03 3.35 -13.50
CA GLY A 47 20.36 3.62 -12.21
C GLY A 47 18.86 3.33 -12.18
N TRP A 48 18.16 3.55 -13.30
CA TRP A 48 16.73 3.26 -13.45
C TRP A 48 16.37 1.79 -13.19
N ARG A 49 17.29 0.83 -13.45
CA ARG A 49 17.07 -0.59 -13.15
C ARG A 49 17.03 -0.85 -11.66
N TYR A 50 17.87 -0.16 -10.89
CA TYR A 50 17.88 -0.26 -9.44
C TYR A 50 16.65 0.41 -8.83
N MET A 51 16.21 1.55 -9.39
CA MET A 51 14.93 2.17 -9.03
C MET A 51 13.75 1.22 -9.27
N ALA A 52 13.71 0.58 -10.43
CA ALA A 52 12.69 -0.41 -10.76
C ALA A 52 12.76 -1.64 -9.84
N ALA A 53 13.96 -2.14 -9.55
CA ALA A 53 14.16 -3.29 -8.67
C ALA A 53 13.66 -3.02 -7.23
N ILE A 54 13.94 -1.83 -6.69
CA ILE A 54 13.44 -1.41 -5.37
C ILE A 54 11.91 -1.32 -5.37
N GLY A 55 11.32 -0.75 -6.43
CA GLY A 55 9.86 -0.67 -6.59
C GLY A 55 9.23 -2.06 -6.68
N SER A 56 9.79 -2.95 -7.52
CA SER A 56 9.33 -4.34 -7.67
C SER A 56 9.45 -5.12 -6.36
N PHE A 57 10.52 -4.90 -5.59
CA PHE A 57 10.69 -5.53 -4.28
C PHE A 57 9.57 -5.11 -3.31
N MET A 58 9.25 -3.82 -3.23
CA MET A 58 8.14 -3.33 -2.41
C MET A 58 6.78 -3.90 -2.86
N SER A 59 6.54 -4.03 -4.16
CA SER A 59 5.33 -4.68 -4.68
C SER A 59 5.26 -6.17 -4.33
N LEU A 60 6.39 -6.88 -4.36
CA LEU A 60 6.46 -8.30 -4.03
C LEU A 60 6.20 -8.55 -2.53
N VAL A 61 6.73 -7.67 -1.67
CA VAL A 61 6.41 -7.68 -0.23
C VAL A 61 4.91 -7.50 -0.03
N GLN A 62 4.30 -6.48 -0.67
CA GLN A 62 2.84 -6.26 -0.58
C GLN A 62 2.04 -7.49 -1.07
N PHE A 63 2.51 -8.15 -2.13
CA PHE A 63 1.87 -9.35 -2.66
C PHE A 63 1.88 -10.52 -1.67
N ILE A 64 2.97 -10.72 -0.93
CA ILE A 64 3.05 -11.75 0.12
C ILE A 64 2.07 -11.42 1.26
N PHE A 65 2.03 -10.16 1.70
CA PHE A 65 1.13 -9.76 2.79
C PHE A 65 -0.34 -9.89 2.43
N PHE A 66 -0.70 -9.78 1.15
CA PHE A 66 -2.09 -9.93 0.70
C PHE A 66 -2.70 -11.27 1.10
N PHE A 67 -1.91 -12.36 1.18
CA PHE A 67 -2.42 -13.68 1.58
C PHE A 67 -2.80 -13.78 3.07
N PHE A 68 -2.29 -12.89 3.93
CA PHE A 68 -2.59 -12.88 5.36
C PHE A 68 -3.77 -11.97 5.71
N VAL A 69 -4.25 -11.18 4.76
CA VAL A 69 -5.30 -10.19 4.96
C VAL A 69 -6.66 -10.89 4.84
N PRO A 70 -7.53 -10.84 5.87
CA PRO A 70 -8.84 -11.49 5.80
C PRO A 70 -9.73 -10.80 4.77
N GLU A 71 -10.66 -11.53 4.16
CA GLU A 71 -11.61 -10.95 3.21
C GLU A 71 -12.56 -9.95 3.89
N SER A 72 -13.13 -9.02 3.12
CA SER A 72 -13.99 -7.99 3.72
C SER A 72 -15.29 -8.60 4.26
N PRO A 73 -15.74 -8.21 5.47
CA PRO A 73 -16.95 -8.78 6.09
C PRO A 73 -18.20 -8.58 5.24
N ARG A 74 -18.30 -7.45 4.51
CA ARG A 74 -19.44 -7.20 3.61
C ARG A 74 -19.44 -8.12 2.40
N TRP A 75 -18.26 -8.41 1.86
CA TRP A 75 -18.14 -9.38 0.77
C TRP A 75 -18.54 -10.78 1.23
N LEU A 76 -18.11 -11.19 2.43
CA LEU A 76 -18.51 -12.45 3.05
C LEU A 76 -20.04 -12.51 3.24
N ILE A 77 -20.65 -11.47 3.81
CA ILE A 77 -22.11 -11.36 3.98
C ILE A 77 -22.85 -11.45 2.63
N SER A 78 -22.33 -10.82 1.57
CA SER A 78 -22.92 -10.90 0.21
C SER A 78 -22.88 -12.31 -0.39
N LYS A 79 -21.94 -13.14 0.08
CA LYS A 79 -21.79 -14.56 -0.28
C LYS A 79 -22.51 -15.51 0.68
N GLY A 80 -23.26 -14.97 1.65
CA GLY A 80 -23.98 -15.73 2.66
C GLY A 80 -23.06 -16.42 3.68
N ARG A 81 -21.85 -15.88 3.89
CA ARG A 81 -20.83 -16.43 4.79
C ARG A 81 -20.31 -15.41 5.78
#